data_AF-A0A2W2AVI4-F1
#
_entry.id   AF-A0A2W2AVI4-F1
#
_cell.length_a   1.000
_cell.length_b   1.000
_cell.length_c   1.000
_cell.angle_alpha   90.00
_cell.angle_beta   90.00
_cell.angle_gamma   90.00
#
_symmetry.space_group_name_H-M   'P 1'
#
loop_
_entity.id
_entity.type
_entity.pdbx_description
1 polymer ?
#
loop_
_entity_poly.entity_id
_entity_poly.type
_entity_poly.pdbx_seq_one_letter_code
_entity_poly.pdbx_strand_id
1 'polypeptide(L)'
;MNDVDNELRRILHDDRLALTPSAGAVETIVRGARRRRTSRAAATAVGSAGLAAVVTVGAFAVTGQFGGDTDGLQPAAPAPDAEPVVVYPNEGIDGFTVGTKLTELEGIEGVEITAFTAADGYGPLCYGEYRSENAHGFISTRGTFGEVPADLTPHYEVATMHFDVPVATPEGITAGSSDADVLAAYTAAFAVEDGIRAELDDGGRIIVRAWEFPLDKDEVSEVVLDGAANCEQVPILDRP
;
A
#
# COMPACT_ATOMS: atom_id res chain seq x y z
N MET A 1 22.69 40.66 -4.68
CA MET A 1 21.77 40.84 -3.53
C MET A 1 20.43 40.35 -4.05
N ASN A 2 19.99 39.20 -3.54
CA ASN A 2 19.20 38.22 -4.29
C ASN A 2 17.73 38.64 -4.43
N ASP A 3 17.18 38.54 -5.64
CA ASP A 3 15.77 38.86 -5.94
C ASP A 3 14.80 38.03 -5.09
N VAL A 4 15.19 36.78 -4.78
CA VAL A 4 14.45 35.85 -3.92
C VAL A 4 14.27 36.38 -2.49
N ASP A 5 15.29 37.03 -1.92
CA ASP A 5 15.19 37.60 -0.57
C ASP A 5 14.24 38.80 -0.52
N ASN A 6 14.09 39.51 -1.65
CA ASN A 6 13.14 40.61 -1.78
C ASN A 6 11.72 40.11 -2.01
N GLU A 7 11.56 39.06 -2.83
CA GLU A 7 10.28 38.37 -3.06
C GLU A 7 9.73 37.78 -1.75
N LEU A 8 10.56 37.12 -0.96
CA LEU A 8 10.17 36.55 0.33
C LEU A 8 9.80 37.62 1.35
N ARG A 9 10.55 38.73 1.43
CA ARG A 9 10.15 39.88 2.27
C ARG A 9 8.81 40.46 1.83
N ARG A 10 8.55 40.55 0.53
CA ARG A 10 7.30 41.08 -0.01
C ARG A 10 6.09 40.19 0.35
N ILE A 11 6.23 38.87 0.25
CA ILE A 11 5.15 37.92 0.57
C ILE A 11 4.90 37.85 2.08
N LEU A 12 5.96 37.87 2.90
CA LEU A 12 5.85 37.77 4.37
C LEU A 12 5.47 39.10 5.06
N HIS A 13 5.54 40.23 4.35
CA HIS A 13 5.00 41.53 4.80
C HIS A 13 3.63 41.85 4.22
N ASP A 14 2.97 40.90 3.55
CA ASP A 14 1.56 41.07 3.19
C ASP A 14 0.72 41.00 4.47
N ASP A 15 0.21 42.15 4.92
CA ASP A 15 -0.65 42.30 6.10
C ASP A 15 -1.93 41.45 6.03
N ARG A 16 -2.24 40.84 4.88
CA ARG A 16 -3.35 39.88 4.71
C ARG A 16 -3.02 38.47 5.22
N LEU A 17 -1.74 38.14 5.43
CA LEU A 17 -1.27 36.86 5.97
C LEU A 17 -1.03 36.88 7.49
N ALA A 18 -1.50 37.92 8.18
CA ALA A 18 -1.52 37.98 9.64
C ALA A 18 -2.51 36.94 10.23
N LEU A 19 -2.14 35.66 10.15
CA LEU A 19 -2.78 34.59 10.91
C LEU A 19 -2.40 34.79 12.36
N THR A 20 -3.18 35.62 13.05
CA THR A 20 -3.06 35.78 14.50
C THR A 20 -3.42 34.43 15.12
N PRO A 21 -2.48 33.72 15.76
CA PRO A 21 -2.80 32.46 16.42
C PRO A 21 -3.89 32.74 17.43
N SER A 22 -5.01 32.01 17.37
CA SER A 22 -6.08 32.19 18.35
C SER A 22 -5.50 31.97 19.75
N ALA A 23 -5.81 32.86 20.69
CA ALA A 23 -5.38 32.73 22.08
C ALA A 23 -6.00 31.43 22.63
N GLY A 24 -5.18 30.37 22.72
CA GLY A 24 -5.61 29.02 23.08
C GLY A 24 -5.23 27.92 22.08
N ALA A 25 -4.65 28.24 20.92
CA ALA A 25 -4.20 27.25 19.94
C ALA A 25 -3.16 26.28 20.53
N VAL A 26 -2.14 26.82 21.21
CA VAL A 26 -1.10 26.02 21.89
C VAL A 26 -1.71 25.13 22.96
N GLU A 27 -2.66 25.64 23.74
CA GLU A 27 -3.29 24.91 24.83
C GLU A 27 -4.22 23.80 24.31
N THR A 28 -4.86 24.02 23.16
CA THR A 28 -5.68 23.03 22.44
C THR A 28 -4.80 21.91 21.88
N ILE A 29 -3.66 22.25 21.28
CA ILE A 29 -2.68 21.28 20.77
C ILE A 29 -2.12 20.42 21.92
N VAL A 30 -1.71 21.05 23.02
CA VAL A 30 -1.17 20.34 24.19
C VAL A 30 -2.24 19.47 24.86
N ARG A 31 -3.50 19.93 24.92
CA ARG A 31 -4.62 19.14 25.44
C ARG A 31 -4.93 17.94 24.55
N GLY A 32 -4.87 18.11 23.22
CA GLY A 32 -5.00 17.02 22.25
C GLY A 32 -3.89 15.97 22.40
N ALA A 33 -2.64 16.42 22.50
CA ALA A 33 -1.48 15.56 22.70
C ALA A 33 -1.54 14.80 24.04
N ARG A 34 -2.01 15.44 25.12
CA ARG A 34 -2.15 14.81 26.44
C ARG A 34 -3.26 13.76 26.46
N ARG A 35 -4.39 13.99 25.77
CA ARG A 35 -5.51 13.04 25.66
C ARG A 35 -5.08 11.72 25.01
N ARG A 36 -4.26 11.78 23.95
CA ARG A 36 -3.67 10.59 23.29
C ARG A 36 -2.68 9.81 24.17
N ARG A 37 -2.04 10.47 25.14
CA ARG A 37 -1.10 9.81 26.05
C ARG A 37 -1.80 9.08 27.19
N THR A 38 -2.90 9.63 27.71
CA THR A 38 -3.72 8.96 28.73
C THR A 38 -4.48 7.75 28.21
N SER A 39 -4.89 7.72 26.94
CA SER A 39 -5.50 6.52 26.34
C SER A 39 -4.52 5.34 26.24
N ARG A 40 -3.22 5.61 26.04
CA ARG A 40 -2.18 4.56 26.00
C ARG A 40 -1.85 3.96 27.38
N ALA A 41 -2.14 4.64 28.48
CA ALA A 41 -1.84 4.13 29.83
C ALA A 41 -2.92 3.16 30.37
N ALA A 42 -4.12 3.11 29.76
CA ALA A 42 -5.21 2.26 30.23
C ALA A 42 -5.18 0.83 29.65
N ALA A 43 -4.35 0.55 28.64
CA ALA A 43 -4.36 -0.72 27.91
C ALA A 43 -3.32 -1.76 28.40
N THR A 44 -2.61 -1.53 29.51
CA THR A 44 -1.56 -2.45 30.02
C THR A 44 -1.94 -3.18 31.31
N ALA A 45 -3.21 -3.19 31.69
CA ALA A 45 -3.68 -4.01 32.80
C ALA A 45 -4.94 -4.78 32.38
N VAL A 46 -4.97 -6.08 32.69
CA VAL A 46 -5.94 -7.13 32.26
C VAL A 46 -5.58 -7.70 30.88
N GLY A 47 -5.22 -8.97 30.71
CA GLY A 47 -5.19 -10.11 31.62
C GLY A 47 -4.97 -11.35 30.76
N SER A 48 -3.97 -12.14 31.11
CA SER A 48 -3.67 -13.46 30.57
C SER A 48 -4.82 -14.45 30.85
N ALA A 49 -5.50 -14.94 29.82
CA ALA A 49 -6.27 -16.19 29.85
C ALA A 49 -6.56 -16.64 28.42
N GLY A 50 -6.08 -17.84 28.06
CA GLY A 50 -6.05 -18.33 26.69
C GLY A 50 -7.34 -18.95 26.16
N LEU A 51 -7.27 -19.43 24.93
CA LEU A 51 -8.19 -20.40 24.34
C LEU A 51 -7.42 -21.27 23.33
N ALA A 52 -7.38 -22.57 23.60
CA ALA A 52 -7.01 -23.58 22.62
C ALA A 52 -8.27 -23.91 21.79
N ALA A 53 -8.18 -23.82 20.47
CA ALA A 53 -9.21 -24.28 19.54
C ALA A 53 -8.67 -25.46 18.74
N VAL A 54 -9.23 -26.64 18.99
CA VAL A 54 -9.03 -27.87 18.22
C VAL A 54 -9.83 -27.75 16.93
N VAL A 55 -9.16 -27.78 15.78
CA VAL A 55 -9.82 -27.88 14.46
C VAL A 55 -9.72 -29.32 13.96
N THR A 56 -10.87 -30.00 13.95
CA THR A 56 -11.06 -31.28 13.25
C THR A 56 -11.37 -31.01 11.78
N VAL A 57 -10.44 -31.35 10.88
CA VAL A 57 -10.68 -31.35 9.42
C VAL A 57 -11.27 -32.70 9.02
N GLY A 58 -12.53 -32.68 8.57
CA GLY A 58 -13.20 -33.83 7.94
C GLY A 58 -12.93 -33.83 6.44
N ALA A 59 -12.27 -34.88 5.94
CA ALA A 59 -12.01 -35.08 4.52
C ALA A 59 -13.25 -35.65 3.80
N PHE A 60 -13.73 -34.97 2.76
CA PHE A 60 -14.53 -35.58 1.71
C PHE A 60 -13.67 -35.75 0.46
N ALA A 61 -13.31 -37.00 0.15
CA ALA A 61 -12.69 -37.35 -1.11
C ALA A 61 -13.77 -37.44 -2.20
N VAL A 62 -13.71 -36.57 -3.22
CA VAL A 62 -14.41 -36.77 -4.48
C VAL A 62 -13.41 -37.29 -5.50
N THR A 63 -13.47 -38.59 -5.76
CA THR A 63 -12.79 -39.23 -6.90
C THR A 63 -13.60 -38.97 -8.18
N GLY A 64 -13.00 -38.27 -9.14
CA GLY A 64 -13.54 -38.06 -10.49
C GLY A 64 -12.43 -38.27 -11.52
N GLN A 65 -12.67 -39.20 -12.45
CA GLN A 65 -11.70 -39.87 -13.30
C GLN A 65 -11.64 -39.24 -14.71
N PHE A 66 -10.40 -39.09 -15.21
CA PHE A 66 -9.86 -38.74 -16.54
C PHE A 66 -10.77 -38.45 -17.75
N GLY A 67 -10.39 -37.39 -18.49
CA GLY A 67 -10.51 -37.34 -19.95
C GLY A 67 -10.24 -35.95 -20.56
N GLY A 68 -9.20 -35.82 -21.38
CA GLY A 68 -9.10 -34.81 -22.44
C GLY A 68 -7.85 -33.93 -22.42
N ASP A 69 -6.92 -34.22 -23.33
CA ASP A 69 -5.83 -33.32 -23.75
C ASP A 69 -6.38 -31.97 -24.24
N THR A 70 -5.99 -30.89 -23.57
CA THR A 70 -5.72 -29.60 -24.22
C THR A 70 -4.54 -28.95 -23.51
N ASP A 71 -3.46 -28.82 -24.27
CA ASP A 71 -2.30 -27.98 -24.00
C ASP A 71 -2.77 -26.53 -23.82
N GLY A 72 -2.85 -26.10 -22.57
CA GLY A 72 -3.17 -24.75 -22.16
C GLY A 72 -2.33 -24.47 -20.93
N LEU A 73 -1.37 -23.56 -21.07
CA LEU A 73 -0.56 -23.05 -19.97
C LEU A 73 -1.50 -22.35 -18.97
N GLN A 74 -2.04 -23.12 -18.04
CA GLN A 74 -2.67 -22.64 -16.83
C GLN A 74 -1.55 -22.07 -15.95
N PRO A 75 -1.64 -20.83 -15.45
CA PRO A 75 -0.79 -20.38 -14.35
C PRO A 75 -0.90 -21.41 -13.23
N ALA A 76 0.25 -21.84 -12.71
CA ALA A 76 0.27 -22.83 -11.63
C ALA A 76 -0.58 -22.31 -10.46
N ALA A 77 -1.65 -23.02 -10.13
CA ALA A 77 -2.36 -22.78 -8.89
C ALA A 77 -1.33 -22.97 -7.75
N PRO A 78 -1.22 -22.03 -6.79
CA PRO A 78 -0.30 -22.19 -5.67
C PRO A 78 -0.62 -23.49 -4.93
N ALA A 79 0.43 -24.22 -4.53
CA ALA A 79 0.28 -25.47 -3.80
C ALA A 79 -0.52 -25.22 -2.49
N PRO A 80 -1.53 -26.04 -2.18
CA PRO A 80 -2.51 -25.77 -1.12
C PRO A 80 -1.96 -25.78 0.32
N ASP A 81 -0.66 -26.04 0.52
CA ASP A 81 -0.05 -26.26 1.85
C ASP A 81 1.21 -25.41 2.12
N ALA A 82 1.50 -24.39 1.29
CA ALA A 82 2.60 -23.48 1.59
C ALA A 82 2.18 -22.54 2.74
N GLU A 83 2.91 -22.57 3.86
CA GLU A 83 2.70 -21.59 4.94
C GLU A 83 2.92 -20.17 4.38
N PRO A 84 2.02 -19.21 4.66
CA PRO A 84 2.12 -17.88 4.12
C PRO A 84 3.35 -17.15 4.67
N VAL A 85 4.06 -16.45 3.78
CA VAL A 85 5.19 -15.59 4.16
C VAL A 85 4.66 -14.35 4.87
N VAL A 86 5.13 -14.07 6.07
CA VAL A 86 4.76 -12.83 6.78
C VAL A 86 5.53 -11.66 6.18
N VAL A 87 4.82 -10.69 5.61
CA VAL A 87 5.41 -9.50 4.98
C VAL A 87 5.26 -8.29 5.89
N TYR A 88 6.38 -7.69 6.32
CA TYR A 88 6.36 -6.43 7.05
C TYR A 88 6.35 -5.25 6.06
N PRO A 89 5.46 -4.25 6.22
CA PRO A 89 5.31 -3.15 5.24
C PRO A 89 6.56 -2.30 4.97
N ASN A 90 7.53 -2.31 5.89
CA ASN A 90 8.79 -1.56 5.74
C ASN A 90 9.92 -2.42 5.14
N GLU A 91 9.74 -3.73 5.09
CA GLU A 91 10.73 -4.69 4.62
C GLU A 91 10.32 -5.22 3.23
N GLY A 92 9.03 -5.45 3.03
CA GLY A 92 8.47 -6.01 1.80
C GLY A 92 8.94 -7.44 1.56
N ILE A 93 9.24 -7.75 0.30
CA ILE A 93 9.72 -9.06 -0.16
C ILE A 93 10.81 -8.86 -1.23
N ASP A 94 11.64 -9.86 -1.47
CA ASP A 94 12.72 -9.82 -2.48
C ASP A 94 13.73 -8.67 -2.28
N GLY A 95 13.83 -8.16 -1.05
CA GLY A 95 14.77 -7.09 -0.67
C GLY A 95 14.28 -5.68 -0.94
N PHE A 96 13.01 -5.48 -1.30
CA PHE A 96 12.42 -4.15 -1.48
C PHE A 96 10.95 -4.08 -1.07
N THR A 97 10.43 -2.86 -1.01
CA THR A 97 9.03 -2.58 -0.62
C THR A 97 8.46 -1.35 -1.34
N VAL A 98 7.18 -1.05 -1.12
CA VAL A 98 6.54 0.18 -1.59
C VAL A 98 7.28 1.42 -1.07
N GLY A 99 7.68 2.29 -2.00
CA GLY A 99 8.53 3.46 -1.76
C GLY A 99 10.01 3.26 -2.06
N THR A 100 10.43 2.06 -2.47
CA THR A 100 11.79 1.84 -2.99
C THR A 100 11.98 2.65 -4.26
N LYS A 101 13.05 3.44 -4.33
CA LYS A 101 13.30 4.34 -5.48
C LYS A 101 13.60 3.54 -6.74
N LEU A 102 13.19 4.05 -7.91
CA LEU A 102 13.49 3.42 -9.20
C LEU A 102 14.99 3.12 -9.36
N THR A 103 15.86 4.07 -8.99
CA THR A 103 17.32 3.89 -9.08
C THR A 103 17.86 2.79 -8.17
N GLU A 104 17.18 2.51 -7.06
CA GLU A 104 17.54 1.42 -6.16
C GLU A 104 17.00 0.09 -6.71
N LEU A 105 15.75 0.08 -7.16
CA LEU A 105 15.07 -1.07 -7.77
C LEU A 105 15.84 -1.62 -8.98
N GLU A 106 16.34 -0.74 -9.86
CA GLU A 106 17.19 -1.09 -11.02
C GLU A 106 18.48 -1.85 -10.64
N GLY A 107 18.93 -1.72 -9.39
CA GLY A 107 20.12 -2.37 -8.88
C GLY A 107 19.87 -3.72 -8.20
N ILE A 108 18.62 -4.16 -8.07
CA ILE A 108 18.26 -5.41 -7.37
C ILE A 108 18.32 -6.57 -8.36
N GLU A 109 19.05 -7.62 -7.99
CA GLU A 109 19.15 -8.84 -8.79
C GLU A 109 17.79 -9.53 -8.90
N GLY A 110 17.42 -9.94 -10.12
CA GLY A 110 16.16 -10.63 -10.39
C GLY A 110 14.93 -9.73 -10.57
N VAL A 111 15.08 -8.41 -10.44
CA VAL A 111 14.00 -7.46 -10.76
C VAL A 111 14.04 -7.09 -12.24
N GLU A 112 12.92 -7.33 -12.92
CA GLU A 112 12.67 -6.90 -14.30
C GLU A 112 11.77 -5.67 -14.30
N ILE A 113 12.10 -4.66 -15.12
CA ILE A 113 11.36 -3.40 -15.20
C ILE A 113 10.94 -3.16 -16.66
N THR A 114 9.65 -2.93 -16.86
CA THR A 114 9.07 -2.56 -18.16
C THR A 114 8.56 -1.13 -18.08
N ALA A 115 9.28 -0.20 -18.71
CA ALA A 115 8.85 1.20 -18.78
C ALA A 115 7.70 1.35 -19.79
N PHE A 116 6.66 2.10 -19.40
CA PHE A 116 5.56 2.44 -20.29
C PHE A 116 5.94 3.55 -21.25
N THR A 117 5.28 3.52 -22.39
CA THR A 117 5.36 4.51 -23.46
C THR A 117 4.02 5.21 -23.62
N ALA A 118 3.99 6.29 -24.41
CA ALA A 118 2.74 6.96 -24.73
C ALA A 118 1.71 6.04 -25.43
N ALA A 119 2.14 4.95 -26.07
CA ALA A 119 1.26 4.01 -26.73
C ALA A 119 0.46 3.13 -25.74
N ASP A 120 0.94 3.01 -24.51
CA ASP A 120 0.33 2.17 -23.46
C ASP A 120 -0.83 2.88 -22.75
N GLY A 121 -1.05 4.17 -23.02
CA GLY A 121 -2.19 4.93 -22.50
C GLY A 121 -2.04 5.42 -21.06
N TYR A 122 -0.87 5.24 -20.43
CA TYR A 122 -0.63 5.75 -19.08
C TYR A 122 -0.18 7.21 -19.07
N GLY A 123 -0.57 7.94 -18.01
CA GLY A 123 -0.10 9.31 -17.78
C GLY A 123 1.39 9.35 -17.39
N PRO A 124 2.05 10.53 -17.48
CA PRO A 124 3.50 10.66 -17.22
C PRO A 124 3.88 10.40 -15.76
N LEU A 125 2.92 10.32 -14.83
CA LEU A 125 3.17 10.00 -13.43
C LEU A 125 3.38 8.50 -13.19
N CYS A 126 3.01 7.67 -14.16
CA CYS A 126 3.21 6.22 -14.17
C CYS A 126 4.42 5.89 -15.04
N TYR A 127 5.48 5.35 -14.43
CA TYR A 127 6.70 5.02 -15.15
C TYR A 127 6.58 3.70 -15.89
N GLY A 128 5.98 2.69 -15.28
CA GLY A 128 6.02 1.33 -15.77
C GLY A 128 5.58 0.32 -14.73
N GLU A 129 5.87 -0.94 -15.03
CA GLU A 129 5.66 -2.07 -14.15
C GLU A 129 7.01 -2.74 -13.81
N TYR A 130 7.02 -3.49 -12.72
CA TYR A 130 8.13 -4.36 -12.36
C TYR A 130 7.63 -5.77 -12.07
N ARG A 131 8.55 -6.73 -12.18
CA ARG A 131 8.35 -8.10 -11.73
C ARG A 131 9.62 -8.60 -11.04
N SER A 132 9.45 -9.40 -10.01
CA SER A 132 10.50 -10.08 -9.24
C SER A 132 10.13 -11.55 -9.08
N GLU A 133 10.85 -12.29 -8.23
CA GLU A 133 10.56 -13.71 -8.00
C GLU A 133 9.18 -13.91 -7.36
N ASN A 134 8.84 -13.07 -6.37
CA ASN A 134 7.67 -13.24 -5.51
C ASN A 134 6.68 -12.07 -5.55
N ALA A 135 6.97 -11.01 -6.30
CA ALA A 135 6.09 -9.85 -6.40
C ALA A 135 6.12 -9.14 -7.77
N HIS A 136 5.03 -8.43 -8.05
CA HIS A 136 4.93 -7.52 -9.19
C HIS A 136 4.11 -6.29 -8.80
N GLY A 137 4.15 -5.25 -9.64
CA GLY A 137 3.37 -4.05 -9.39
C GLY A 137 3.79 -2.89 -10.27
N PHE A 138 3.33 -1.71 -9.91
CA PHE A 138 3.60 -0.48 -10.64
C PHE A 138 4.73 0.33 -10.03
N ILE A 139 5.46 1.01 -10.89
CA ILE A 139 6.38 2.08 -10.54
C ILE A 139 5.71 3.39 -10.94
N SER A 140 5.50 4.26 -9.97
CA SER A 140 4.92 5.57 -10.22
C SER A 140 5.49 6.60 -9.27
N THR A 141 5.20 7.85 -9.54
CA THR A 141 5.30 8.85 -8.49
C THR A 141 4.21 8.60 -7.43
N ARG A 142 4.50 8.85 -6.16
CA ARG A 142 3.56 8.69 -5.05
C ARG A 142 3.19 10.02 -4.42
N GLY A 143 1.93 10.13 -3.98
CA GLY A 143 1.38 11.34 -3.39
C GLY A 143 0.98 12.40 -4.41
N THR A 144 0.53 13.55 -3.90
CA THR A 144 0.03 14.66 -4.72
C THR A 144 1.15 15.67 -4.98
N PHE A 145 1.42 15.96 -6.25
CA PHE A 145 2.22 17.14 -6.62
C PHE A 145 1.33 18.37 -6.65
N GLY A 146 1.84 19.50 -6.13
CA GLY A 146 1.21 20.79 -6.38
C GLY A 146 1.40 21.18 -7.85
N GLU A 147 2.64 21.49 -8.21
CA GLU A 147 3.09 21.60 -9.60
C GLU A 147 3.91 20.34 -9.94
N VAL A 148 3.56 19.67 -11.03
CA VAL A 148 4.28 18.47 -11.49
C VAL A 148 5.67 18.89 -11.96
N PRO A 149 6.76 18.36 -11.38
CA PRO A 149 8.12 18.69 -11.80
C PRO A 149 8.38 18.32 -13.26
N ALA A 150 9.23 19.10 -13.92
CA ALA A 150 9.66 18.80 -15.29
C ALA A 150 10.50 17.51 -15.38
N ASP A 151 11.19 17.15 -14.29
CA ASP A 151 11.93 15.90 -14.15
C ASP A 151 11.26 15.03 -13.07
N LEU A 152 10.68 13.92 -13.52
CA LEU A 152 9.99 12.96 -12.66
C LEU A 152 10.87 11.78 -12.25
N THR A 153 12.03 11.60 -12.88
CA THR A 153 12.94 10.48 -12.61
C THR A 153 13.30 10.30 -11.13
N PRO A 154 13.63 11.33 -10.33
CA PRO A 154 13.97 11.15 -8.92
C PRO A 154 12.74 10.84 -8.03
N HIS A 155 11.54 10.94 -8.59
CA HIS A 155 10.28 10.75 -7.88
C HIS A 155 9.63 9.39 -8.14
N TYR A 156 10.10 8.64 -9.14
CA TYR A 156 9.61 7.29 -9.39
C TYR A 156 10.08 6.32 -8.30
N GLU A 157 9.13 5.55 -7.81
CA GLU A 157 9.32 4.53 -6.77
C GLU A 157 8.28 3.43 -6.94
N VAL A 158 8.53 2.28 -6.30
CA VAL A 158 7.55 1.19 -6.20
C VAL A 158 6.27 1.74 -5.57
N ALA A 159 5.17 1.67 -6.32
CA ALA A 159 3.90 2.29 -5.97
C ALA A 159 2.86 1.29 -5.53
N THR A 160 2.81 0.11 -6.14
CA THR A 160 2.04 -1.04 -5.65
C THR A 160 2.93 -2.25 -5.53
N MET A 161 2.53 -3.20 -4.71
CA MET A 161 3.17 -4.51 -4.58
C MET A 161 2.09 -5.57 -4.37
N HIS A 162 1.88 -6.36 -5.42
CA HIS A 162 1.11 -7.58 -5.45
C HIS A 162 2.06 -8.76 -5.21
N PHE A 163 1.59 -9.81 -4.55
CA PHE A 163 2.43 -10.96 -4.21
C PHE A 163 2.04 -12.18 -5.05
N ASP A 164 3.02 -12.77 -5.70
CA ASP A 164 2.87 -13.98 -6.51
C ASP A 164 3.00 -15.27 -5.66
N VAL A 165 3.15 -15.12 -4.33
CA VAL A 165 3.21 -16.19 -3.34
C VAL A 165 2.18 -15.97 -2.22
N PRO A 166 1.76 -17.02 -1.49
CA PRO A 166 0.91 -16.85 -0.32
C PRO A 166 1.61 -15.97 0.73
N VAL A 167 0.96 -14.87 1.12
CA VAL A 167 1.46 -13.94 2.14
C VAL A 167 0.45 -13.73 3.25
N ALA A 168 0.97 -13.36 4.42
CA ALA A 168 0.18 -12.86 5.53
C ALA A 168 0.73 -11.51 5.99
N THR A 169 -0.14 -10.63 6.45
CA THR A 169 0.27 -9.42 7.15
C THR A 169 0.83 -9.75 8.55
N PRO A 170 1.52 -8.83 9.23
CA PRO A 170 2.00 -9.05 10.60
C PRO A 170 0.89 -9.34 11.60
N GLU A 171 -0.32 -8.89 11.31
CA GLU A 171 -1.54 -9.12 12.09
C GLU A 171 -2.25 -10.43 11.73
N GLY A 172 -1.72 -11.20 10.77
CA GLY A 172 -2.21 -12.52 10.39
C GLY A 172 -3.30 -12.52 9.32
N ILE A 173 -3.55 -11.40 8.65
CA ILE A 173 -4.51 -11.34 7.54
C ILE A 173 -3.87 -11.92 6.27
N THR A 174 -4.58 -12.83 5.61
CA THR A 174 -4.17 -13.49 4.36
C THR A 174 -5.37 -13.65 3.43
N ALA A 175 -5.14 -14.07 2.18
CA ALA A 175 -6.22 -14.43 1.27
C ALA A 175 -7.12 -15.52 1.90
N GLY A 176 -8.44 -15.34 1.83
CA GLY A 176 -9.46 -16.15 2.50
C GLY A 176 -9.84 -15.67 3.91
N SER A 177 -9.20 -14.62 4.45
CA SER A 177 -9.66 -13.98 5.70
C SER A 177 -11.00 -13.27 5.47
N SER A 178 -11.86 -13.19 6.47
CA SER A 178 -13.11 -12.44 6.33
C SER A 178 -12.90 -10.93 6.48
N ASP A 179 -13.80 -10.13 5.93
CA ASP A 179 -13.86 -8.68 6.16
C ASP A 179 -13.88 -8.32 7.68
N ALA A 180 -14.58 -9.12 8.49
CA ALA A 180 -14.65 -8.99 9.94
C ALA A 180 -13.28 -9.24 10.61
N ASP A 181 -12.50 -10.20 10.12
CA ASP A 181 -11.14 -10.44 10.62
C ASP A 181 -10.24 -9.24 10.33
N VAL A 182 -10.33 -8.67 9.12
CA VAL A 182 -9.59 -7.46 8.73
C VAL A 182 -9.92 -6.29 9.65
N LEU A 183 -11.21 -6.02 9.88
CA LEU A 183 -11.65 -4.90 10.72
C LEU A 183 -11.30 -5.11 12.20
N ALA A 184 -11.20 -6.37 12.65
CA ALA A 184 -10.74 -6.70 14.00
C ALA A 184 -9.22 -6.47 14.15
N ALA A 185 -8.43 -6.87 13.14
CA ALA A 185 -6.98 -6.67 13.11
C ALA A 185 -6.59 -5.19 12.94
N TYR A 186 -7.26 -4.49 12.02
CA TYR A 186 -6.97 -3.10 11.66
C TYR A 186 -8.15 -2.20 12.00
N THR A 187 -8.25 -1.81 13.27
CA THR A 187 -9.38 -0.99 13.78
C THR A 187 -9.54 0.41 13.16
N ALA A 188 -8.53 0.89 12.42
CA ALA A 188 -8.59 2.15 11.68
C ALA A 188 -8.85 1.95 10.17
N ALA A 189 -8.99 0.70 9.71
CA ALA A 189 -9.30 0.40 8.32
C ALA A 189 -10.71 0.89 7.95
N PHE A 190 -10.90 1.14 6.67
CA PHE A 190 -12.16 1.61 6.11
C PHE A 190 -12.46 0.93 4.77
N ALA A 191 -13.74 0.82 4.44
CA ALA A 191 -14.17 0.26 3.16
C ALA A 191 -13.85 1.22 2.00
N VAL A 192 -13.41 0.63 0.90
CA VAL A 192 -13.25 1.24 -0.43
C VAL A 192 -14.16 0.51 -1.42
N GLU A 193 -14.23 0.95 -2.67
CA GLU A 193 -15.19 0.40 -3.67
C GLU A 193 -15.11 -1.13 -3.80
N ASP A 194 -13.90 -1.68 -3.87
CA ASP A 194 -13.66 -3.11 -4.12
C ASP A 194 -13.01 -3.85 -2.93
N GLY A 195 -13.05 -3.28 -1.72
CA GLY A 195 -12.49 -3.96 -0.55
C GLY A 195 -12.30 -3.11 0.70
N ILE A 196 -11.27 -3.44 1.48
CA ILE A 196 -10.90 -2.73 2.71
C ILE A 196 -9.49 -2.17 2.59
N ARG A 197 -9.30 -0.94 3.05
CA ARG A 197 -8.00 -0.27 3.12
C ARG A 197 -7.60 -0.01 4.55
N ALA A 198 -6.38 -0.40 4.92
CA ALA A 198 -5.78 -0.13 6.23
C ALA A 198 -4.53 0.73 6.07
N GLU A 199 -4.65 2.04 6.32
CA GLU A 199 -3.52 2.96 6.29
C GLU A 199 -2.52 2.68 7.41
N LEU A 200 -1.25 2.67 7.06
CA LEU A 200 -0.14 2.43 7.97
C LEU A 200 0.42 3.75 8.47
N ASP A 201 0.62 3.88 9.78
CA ASP A 201 1.26 5.06 10.37
C ASP A 201 2.74 5.11 9.96
N ASP A 202 3.05 5.95 8.98
CA ASP A 202 4.41 6.15 8.50
C ASP A 202 5.18 7.23 9.28
N GLY A 203 4.91 7.34 10.59
CA GLY A 203 5.62 8.26 11.49
C GLY A 203 5.35 9.74 11.19
N GLY A 204 4.20 10.06 10.58
CA GLY A 204 3.80 11.42 10.23
C GLY A 204 4.35 11.93 8.89
N ARG A 205 4.90 11.06 8.03
CA ARG A 205 5.16 11.40 6.63
C ARG A 205 3.82 11.50 5.86
N ILE A 206 3.78 12.37 4.85
CA ILE A 206 2.60 12.59 3.99
C ILE A 206 2.47 11.49 2.92
N ILE A 207 3.41 10.53 2.88
CA ILE A 207 3.42 9.47 1.90
C ILE A 207 2.49 8.36 2.39
N VAL A 208 1.40 8.13 1.64
CA VAL A 208 0.41 7.10 1.96
C VAL A 208 1.04 5.73 1.72
N ARG A 209 1.08 4.89 2.75
CA ARG A 209 1.29 3.44 2.62
C ARG A 209 0.14 2.74 3.31
N ALA A 210 -0.48 1.77 2.65
CA ALA A 210 -1.61 1.05 3.18
C ALA A 210 -1.55 -0.41 2.79
N TRP A 211 -2.13 -1.28 3.61
CA TRP A 211 -2.62 -2.54 3.09
C TRP A 211 -3.94 -2.30 2.36
N GLU A 212 -4.07 -2.88 1.19
CA GLU A 212 -5.35 -3.07 0.52
C GLU A 212 -5.71 -4.55 0.55
N PHE A 213 -6.97 -4.79 0.87
CA PHE A 213 -7.59 -6.10 0.93
C PHE A 213 -8.78 -6.11 -0.02
N PRO A 214 -8.55 -6.33 -1.34
CA PRO A 214 -9.64 -6.56 -2.27
C PRO A 214 -10.52 -7.71 -1.77
N LEU A 215 -11.82 -7.58 -1.92
CA LEU A 215 -12.78 -8.58 -1.46
C LEU A 215 -13.43 -9.28 -2.66
N ASP A 216 -13.48 -10.62 -2.64
CA ASP A 216 -14.48 -11.36 -3.40
C ASP A 216 -15.61 -11.76 -2.44
N LYS A 217 -16.77 -11.10 -2.61
CA LYS A 217 -17.89 -11.16 -1.65
C LYS A 217 -17.46 -10.59 -0.29
N ASP A 218 -17.22 -11.45 0.70
CA ASP A 218 -16.90 -11.08 2.08
C ASP A 218 -15.52 -11.63 2.51
N GLU A 219 -14.75 -12.17 1.57
CA GLU A 219 -13.42 -12.75 1.81
C GLU A 219 -12.35 -11.98 1.06
N VAL A 220 -11.20 -11.80 1.72
CA VAL A 220 -9.99 -11.20 1.16
C VAL A 220 -9.52 -12.08 0.00
N SER A 221 -9.51 -11.55 -1.22
CA SER A 221 -9.03 -12.27 -2.40
C SER A 221 -7.51 -12.18 -2.54
N GLU A 222 -6.93 -11.08 -2.08
CA GLU A 222 -5.49 -10.79 -2.13
C GLU A 222 -5.09 -9.87 -0.98
N VAL A 223 -3.82 -9.91 -0.58
CA VAL A 223 -3.19 -8.87 0.26
C VAL A 223 -2.29 -8.03 -0.64
N VAL A 224 -2.52 -6.73 -0.71
CA VAL A 224 -1.74 -5.81 -1.56
C VAL A 224 -1.13 -4.73 -0.70
N LEU A 225 0.15 -4.42 -0.90
CA LEU A 225 0.76 -3.23 -0.31
C LEU A 225 0.64 -2.09 -1.32
N ASP A 226 -0.12 -1.04 -0.97
CA ASP A 226 -0.37 0.10 -1.83
C ASP A 226 0.28 1.38 -1.29
N GLY A 227 0.82 2.15 -2.23
CA GLY A 227 1.47 3.43 -2.03
C GLY A 227 0.71 4.61 -2.63
N ALA A 228 -0.55 4.42 -3.05
CA ALA A 228 -1.34 5.36 -3.87
C ALA A 228 -0.68 5.61 -5.24
N ALA A 229 -0.69 4.58 -6.08
CA ALA A 229 -0.13 4.66 -7.43
C ALA A 229 -0.89 5.63 -8.34
N ASN A 230 -0.14 6.31 -9.21
CA ASN A 230 -0.68 7.23 -10.23
C ASN A 230 -0.71 6.57 -11.62
N CYS A 231 -1.16 5.31 -11.68
CA CYS A 231 -1.14 4.47 -12.89
C CYS A 231 -2.53 4.22 -13.48
N GLU A 232 -3.38 5.24 -13.49
CA GLU A 232 -4.66 5.18 -14.20
C GLU A 232 -4.43 5.29 -15.71
N GLN A 233 -5.05 4.39 -16.48
CA GLN A 233 -5.05 4.51 -17.94
C GLN A 233 -5.89 5.72 -18.36
N VAL A 234 -5.28 6.62 -19.11
CA VAL A 234 -5.97 7.74 -19.74
C VAL A 234 -6.58 7.23 -21.05
N PRO A 235 -7.88 7.46 -21.30
CA PRO A 235 -8.49 7.10 -22.57
C PRO A 235 -7.69 7.72 -23.74
N ILE A 236 -7.23 6.88 -24.68
CA ILE A 236 -6.58 7.37 -25.90
C ILE A 236 -7.67 8.02 -26.77
N LEU A 237 -7.81 9.35 -26.67
CA LEU A 237 -8.91 10.06 -27.30
C LEU A 237 -8.78 10.23 -28.82
N ASP A 238 -7.64 9.90 -29.43
CA ASP A 238 -7.49 9.83 -30.89
C ASP A 238 -6.44 8.77 -31.27
N ARG A 239 -6.87 7.74 -32.00
CA ARG A 239 -5.96 6.81 -32.69
C ARG A 239 -5.58 7.47 -34.03
N PRO A 240 -4.30 7.54 -34.42
CA PRO A 240 -3.90 8.11 -35.71
C PRO A 240 -4.49 7.35 -36.90
#